data_AF-A0A1Y3AWS5-F1
#
_entry.id   AF-A0A1Y3AWS5-F1
#
_cell.length_a   1.000
_cell.length_b   1.000
_cell.length_c   1.000
_cell.angle_alpha   90.00
_cell.angle_beta   90.00
_cell.angle_gamma   90.00
#
_symmetry.space_group_name_H-M   'P 1'
#
loop_
_entity.id
_entity.type
_entity.pdbx_description
1 polymer ?
#
loop_
_entity_poly.entity_id
_entity_poly.type
_entity_poly.pdbx_seq_one_letter_code
_entity_poly.pdbx_strand_id
1 'polypeptide(L)'
;MVTASYKTSEMKALHDAALEAGVTILNEVGLDPGIDHLFAMECFEQVHSNGGKITSFKSFCGGIPAPESADNSLLYKFSWNPRGVILNTLSGARWLEEGKVHEIHEGGALMDAVREIDFLKGFSFEGYPNRDSLIYQDVYGLNSVRTLLRGTLRYKGFCNLMKGFHMMQLLNTNPHPLLHPNGPDITWRQFIANLLAQPEDILPTT
;
A
#
# COMPACT_ATOMS: atom_id res chain seq x y z
N MET A 1 13.66 16.95 -14.36
CA MET A 1 12.83 15.72 -14.35
C MET A 1 11.73 15.86 -13.31
N VAL A 2 10.49 15.48 -13.62
CA VAL A 2 9.37 15.50 -12.66
C VAL A 2 8.73 14.12 -12.62
N THR A 3 8.46 13.58 -11.43
CA THR A 3 7.89 12.23 -11.26
C THR A 3 6.82 12.21 -10.18
N ALA A 4 5.81 11.35 -10.35
CA ALA A 4 4.77 11.07 -9.35
C ALA A 4 5.14 9.89 -8.41
N SER A 5 6.42 9.54 -8.29
CA SER A 5 6.90 8.41 -7.49
C SER A 5 7.69 8.87 -6.28
N TYR A 6 7.78 7.99 -5.26
CA TYR A 6 8.60 8.23 -4.07
C TYR A 6 10.07 8.48 -4.42
N LYS A 7 10.71 9.35 -3.65
CA LYS A 7 12.14 9.59 -3.69
C LYS A 7 12.88 8.42 -3.04
N THR A 8 13.37 7.48 -3.84
CA THR A 8 14.16 6.34 -3.36
C THR A 8 15.55 6.75 -2.88
N SER A 9 16.27 5.86 -2.20
CA SER A 9 17.65 6.10 -1.75
C SER A 9 18.59 6.36 -2.93
N GLU A 10 18.39 5.66 -4.04
CA GLU A 10 19.13 5.84 -5.28
C GLU A 10 18.86 7.21 -5.89
N MET A 11 17.59 7.65 -5.88
CA MET A 11 17.22 9.01 -6.32
C MET A 11 17.84 10.08 -5.42
N LYS A 12 17.87 9.86 -4.10
CA LYS A 12 18.49 10.78 -3.14
C LYS A 12 20.00 10.90 -3.36
N ALA A 13 20.68 9.82 -3.74
CA ALA A 13 22.12 9.82 -4.01
C ALA A 13 22.53 10.70 -5.20
N LEU A 14 21.57 11.07 -6.08
CA LEU A 14 21.82 11.94 -7.23
C LEU A 14 21.74 13.44 -6.90
N HIS A 15 21.53 13.81 -5.63
CA HIS A 15 21.30 15.20 -5.23
C HIS A 15 22.44 16.14 -5.65
N ASP A 16 23.68 15.82 -5.26
CA ASP A 16 24.83 16.69 -5.51
C ASP A 16 25.13 16.82 -7.01
N ALA A 17 25.00 15.72 -7.76
CA ALA A 17 25.15 15.72 -9.21
C ALA A 17 24.08 16.58 -9.91
N ALA A 18 22.84 16.56 -9.41
CA ALA A 18 21.77 17.41 -9.93
C ALA A 18 22.03 18.90 -9.64
N LEU A 19 22.57 19.23 -8.46
CA LEU A 19 22.98 20.58 -8.11
C LEU A 19 24.12 21.07 -9.00
N GLU A 20 25.17 20.27 -9.18
CA GLU A 20 26.32 20.61 -10.03
C GLU A 20 25.90 20.82 -11.49
N ALA A 21 25.01 19.98 -12.00
CA ALA A 21 24.47 20.12 -13.35
C ALA A 21 23.45 21.27 -13.50
N GLY A 22 23.06 21.93 -12.41
CA GLY A 22 22.07 23.01 -12.44
C GLY A 22 20.67 22.55 -12.85
N VAL A 23 20.31 21.29 -12.56
CA VAL A 23 19.01 20.70 -12.96
C VAL A 23 18.12 20.45 -11.75
N THR A 24 16.82 20.60 -11.95
CA THR A 24 15.81 20.26 -10.93
C THR A 24 15.25 18.86 -11.17
N ILE A 25 15.25 18.06 -10.10
CA ILE A 25 14.56 16.77 -10.02
C ILE A 25 13.51 16.88 -8.94
N LEU A 26 12.24 16.85 -9.34
CA LEU A 26 11.10 16.93 -8.43
C LEU A 26 10.35 15.59 -8.42
N ASN A 27 10.39 14.92 -7.27
CA ASN A 27 9.65 13.67 -7.04
C ASN A 27 8.33 13.95 -6.30
N GLU A 28 7.52 12.91 -6.10
CA GLU A 28 6.34 12.97 -5.22
C GLU A 28 5.32 14.03 -5.66
N VAL A 29 5.07 14.15 -6.98
CA VAL A 29 4.08 15.07 -7.56
C VAL A 29 2.88 14.30 -8.16
N GLY A 30 2.23 13.48 -7.35
CA GLY A 30 1.05 12.69 -7.70
C GLY A 30 -0.12 12.92 -6.74
N LEU A 31 -0.89 11.85 -6.49
CA LEU A 31 -1.96 11.85 -5.48
C LEU A 31 -1.40 11.50 -4.09
N ASP A 32 -0.80 10.31 -3.98
CA ASP A 32 -0.10 9.77 -2.83
C ASP A 32 1.05 8.91 -3.38
N PRO A 33 2.28 9.45 -3.47
CA PRO A 33 2.73 10.71 -2.88
C PRO A 33 2.48 11.95 -3.77
N GLY A 34 1.99 13.05 -3.16
CA GLY A 34 1.90 14.39 -3.77
C GLY A 34 0.86 15.28 -3.10
N ILE A 35 -0.39 15.23 -3.58
CA ILE A 35 -1.50 16.02 -3.02
C ILE A 35 -1.64 15.80 -1.51
N ASP A 36 -1.39 14.58 -1.04
CA ASP A 36 -1.39 14.27 0.39
C ASP A 36 -0.36 15.09 1.19
N HIS A 37 0.82 15.37 0.63
CA HIS A 37 1.81 16.24 1.25
C HIS A 37 1.34 17.69 1.34
N LEU A 38 0.71 18.19 0.27
CA LEU A 38 0.25 19.58 0.21
C LEU A 38 -0.80 19.85 1.30
N PHE A 39 -1.83 18.99 1.41
CA PHE A 39 -2.85 19.15 2.44
C PHE A 39 -2.32 18.89 3.85
N ALA A 40 -1.41 17.93 4.04
CA ALA A 40 -0.80 17.70 5.34
C ALA A 40 -0.05 18.94 5.83
N MET A 41 0.81 19.51 4.98
CA MET A 41 1.60 20.70 5.32
C MET A 41 0.73 21.93 5.54
N GLU A 42 -0.32 22.14 4.73
CA GLU A 42 -1.28 23.24 4.94
C GLU A 42 -1.95 23.16 6.32
N CYS A 43 -2.42 21.97 6.70
CA CYS A 43 -3.00 21.75 8.03
C CYS A 43 -1.97 21.94 9.16
N PHE A 44 -0.73 21.49 8.98
CA PHE A 44 0.32 21.67 9.99
C PHE A 44 0.68 23.14 10.18
N GLU A 45 0.84 23.87 9.08
CA GLU A 45 1.11 25.31 9.10
C GLU A 45 0.01 26.07 9.83
N GLN A 46 -1.25 25.76 9.55
CA GLN A 46 -2.40 26.39 10.22
C GLN A 46 -2.41 26.10 11.73
N VAL A 47 -2.07 24.89 12.16
CA VAL A 47 -1.98 24.59 13.59
C VAL A 47 -0.83 25.35 14.23
N HIS A 48 0.35 25.37 13.61
CA HIS A 48 1.52 26.07 14.13
C HIS A 48 1.33 27.59 14.18
N SER A 49 0.71 28.19 13.16
CA SER A 49 0.44 29.63 13.11
C SER A 49 -0.50 30.09 14.23
N ASN A 50 -1.32 29.19 14.75
CA ASN A 50 -2.21 29.41 15.89
C ASN A 50 -1.56 29.01 17.24
N GLY A 51 -0.25 28.74 17.27
CA GLY A 51 0.49 28.33 18.47
C GLY A 51 0.19 26.89 18.92
N GLY A 52 -0.48 26.11 18.08
CA GLY A 52 -0.80 24.71 18.35
C GLY A 52 0.37 23.78 18.04
N LYS A 53 0.18 22.50 18.36
CA LYS A 53 1.16 21.44 18.16
C LYS A 53 0.48 20.19 17.65
N ILE A 54 1.05 19.58 16.63
CA ILE A 54 0.56 18.29 16.13
C ILE A 54 0.92 17.19 17.14
N THR A 55 -0.08 16.49 17.64
CA THR A 55 0.08 15.38 18.61
C THR A 55 -0.17 14.01 17.97
N SER A 56 -0.94 13.96 16.89
CA SER A 56 -1.27 12.76 16.13
C SER A 56 -1.53 13.12 14.67
N PHE A 57 -0.96 12.34 13.75
CA PHE A 57 -1.24 12.43 12.32
C PHE A 57 -1.58 11.04 11.77
N LYS A 58 -2.74 10.94 11.11
CA LYS A 58 -3.18 9.75 10.38
C LYS A 58 -3.62 10.20 8.99
N SER A 59 -3.10 9.57 7.95
CA SER A 59 -3.49 9.84 6.56
C SER A 59 -3.79 8.53 5.85
N PHE A 60 -4.99 8.41 5.28
CA PHE A 60 -5.40 7.24 4.50
C PHE A 60 -5.81 7.70 3.10
N CYS A 61 -5.29 7.01 2.08
CA CYS A 61 -5.63 7.26 0.69
C CYS A 61 -6.01 5.96 -0.02
N GLY A 62 -6.93 6.03 -0.97
CA GLY A 62 -7.31 4.89 -1.79
C GLY A 62 -7.98 5.30 -3.09
N GLY A 63 -7.37 4.92 -4.22
CA GLY A 63 -8.05 4.94 -5.52
C GLY A 63 -8.95 3.71 -5.63
N ILE A 64 -10.21 3.84 -5.23
CA ILE A 64 -11.23 2.78 -5.20
C ILE A 64 -12.37 3.10 -6.16
N PRO A 65 -13.09 2.08 -6.70
CA PRO A 65 -14.25 2.32 -7.54
C PRO A 65 -15.36 3.03 -6.76
N ALA A 66 -16.25 3.71 -7.47
CA ALA A 66 -17.51 4.17 -6.88
C ALA A 66 -18.31 2.97 -6.32
N PRO A 67 -19.10 3.12 -5.25
CA PRO A 67 -19.81 2.01 -4.60
C PRO A 67 -20.63 1.15 -5.56
N GLU A 68 -21.38 1.78 -6.47
CA GLU A 68 -22.20 1.14 -7.49
C GLU A 68 -21.39 0.35 -8.54
N SER A 69 -20.08 0.58 -8.59
CA SER A 69 -19.12 -0.08 -9.50
C SER A 69 -18.21 -1.07 -8.78
N ALA A 70 -18.42 -1.33 -7.48
CA ALA A 70 -17.64 -2.27 -6.68
C ALA A 70 -18.26 -3.68 -6.64
N ASP A 71 -18.82 -4.12 -7.75
CA ASP A 71 -19.62 -5.35 -7.91
C ASP A 71 -18.78 -6.58 -8.27
N ASN A 72 -17.67 -6.80 -7.57
CA ASN A 72 -16.80 -7.97 -7.79
C ASN A 72 -16.17 -8.47 -6.49
N SER A 73 -15.58 -9.67 -6.52
CA SER A 73 -15.03 -10.31 -5.32
C SER A 73 -13.92 -9.51 -4.62
N LEU A 74 -13.18 -8.67 -5.36
CA LEU A 74 -12.15 -7.81 -4.79
C LEU A 74 -12.71 -6.50 -4.23
N LEU A 75 -13.94 -6.13 -4.60
CA LEU A 75 -14.50 -4.79 -4.41
C LEU A 75 -13.53 -3.72 -4.96
N TYR A 76 -12.80 -4.05 -6.04
CA TYR A 76 -11.72 -3.23 -6.58
C TYR A 76 -11.69 -3.32 -8.11
N LYS A 77 -11.20 -2.27 -8.76
CA LYS A 77 -10.93 -2.23 -10.20
C LYS A 77 -9.54 -1.65 -10.41
N PHE A 78 -8.72 -2.34 -11.19
CA PHE A 78 -7.34 -1.92 -11.43
C PHE A 78 -7.30 -0.72 -12.38
N SER A 79 -6.89 0.44 -11.88
CA SER A 79 -6.64 1.66 -12.67
C SER A 79 -5.17 1.90 -12.99
N TRP A 80 -4.29 1.05 -12.48
CA TRP A 80 -2.83 1.05 -12.69
C TRP A 80 -2.30 -0.39 -12.58
N ASN A 81 -0.99 -0.58 -12.71
CA ASN A 81 -0.36 -1.90 -12.79
C ASN A 81 -0.83 -2.85 -11.65
N PRO A 82 -1.60 -3.92 -11.97
CA PRO A 82 -2.14 -4.85 -10.98
C PRO A 82 -1.06 -5.52 -10.13
N ARG A 83 0.12 -5.79 -10.73
CA ARG A 83 1.24 -6.38 -10.01
C ARG A 83 1.67 -5.50 -8.83
N GLY A 84 1.69 -4.19 -9.01
CA GLY A 84 2.06 -3.26 -7.95
C GLY A 84 1.02 -3.20 -6.84
N VAL A 85 -0.28 -3.20 -7.20
CA VAL A 85 -1.39 -3.25 -6.21
C VAL A 85 -1.26 -4.48 -5.33
N ILE A 86 -1.03 -5.65 -5.95
CA ILE A 86 -0.97 -6.94 -5.27
C ILE A 86 0.31 -7.07 -4.45
N LEU A 87 1.48 -6.76 -5.00
CA LEU A 87 2.73 -6.90 -4.23
C LEU A 87 2.82 -5.95 -3.04
N ASN A 88 2.16 -4.80 -3.10
CA ASN A 88 2.08 -3.90 -1.95
C ASN A 88 1.40 -4.55 -0.72
N THR A 89 0.56 -5.57 -0.90
CA THR A 89 -0.06 -6.29 0.23
C THR A 89 0.90 -7.25 0.91
N LEU A 90 2.04 -7.55 0.28
CA LEU A 90 3.12 -8.36 0.84
C LEU A 90 4.22 -7.53 1.50
N SER A 91 4.25 -6.22 1.24
CA SER A 91 5.24 -5.30 1.78
C SER A 91 5.22 -5.24 3.31
N GLY A 92 6.34 -4.85 3.88
CA GLY A 92 6.40 -4.44 5.28
C GLY A 92 5.78 -3.06 5.52
N ALA A 93 5.51 -2.76 6.78
CA ALA A 93 5.10 -1.43 7.21
C ALA A 93 5.66 -1.10 8.59
N ARG A 94 5.92 0.19 8.83
CA ARG A 94 6.41 0.69 10.11
C ARG A 94 5.72 2.01 10.44
N TRP A 95 5.23 2.17 11.66
CA TRP A 95 4.48 3.37 12.07
C TRP A 95 4.60 3.64 13.57
N LEU A 96 4.22 4.85 13.98
CA LEU A 96 4.14 5.24 15.38
C LEU A 96 2.68 5.27 15.82
N GLU A 97 2.35 4.64 16.94
CA GLU A 97 1.02 4.70 17.53
C GLU A 97 1.12 4.79 19.05
N GLU A 98 0.50 5.81 19.62
CA GLU A 98 0.48 6.08 21.08
C GLU A 98 1.87 6.18 21.74
N GLY A 99 2.90 6.50 20.97
CA GLY A 99 4.30 6.59 21.39
C GLY A 99 5.09 5.28 21.24
N LYS A 100 4.49 4.23 20.64
CA LYS A 100 5.14 2.95 20.37
C LYS A 100 5.36 2.78 18.87
N VAL A 101 6.54 2.31 18.51
CA VAL A 101 6.84 1.91 17.14
C VAL A 101 6.28 0.52 16.92
N HIS A 102 5.49 0.39 15.86
CA HIS A 102 5.00 -0.88 15.34
C HIS A 102 5.70 -1.17 14.02
N GLU A 103 6.06 -2.43 13.80
CA GLU A 103 6.77 -2.87 12.62
C GLU A 103 6.25 -4.23 12.17
N ILE A 104 6.04 -4.35 10.86
CA ILE A 104 5.67 -5.57 10.17
C ILE A 104 6.68 -5.74 9.04
N HIS A 105 7.37 -6.88 9.04
CA HIS A 105 8.28 -7.22 7.96
C HIS A 105 7.52 -7.67 6.72
N GLU A 106 8.19 -7.63 5.57
CA GLU A 106 7.65 -8.19 4.34
C GLU A 106 7.35 -9.69 4.48
N GLY A 107 6.36 -10.16 3.71
CA GLY A 107 5.91 -11.55 3.75
C GLY A 107 4.43 -11.75 4.00
N GLY A 108 3.58 -10.72 3.82
CA GLY A 108 2.12 -10.87 3.82
C GLY A 108 1.41 -10.66 5.16
N ALA A 109 2.14 -10.58 6.28
CA ALA A 109 1.57 -10.28 7.60
C ALA A 109 0.90 -8.89 7.69
N LEU A 110 1.14 -8.00 6.71
CA LEU A 110 0.50 -6.69 6.64
C LEU A 110 -1.02 -6.78 6.61
N MET A 111 -1.58 -7.81 5.98
CA MET A 111 -3.03 -8.02 5.90
C MET A 111 -3.67 -8.46 7.23
N ASP A 112 -2.87 -8.68 8.29
CA ASP A 112 -3.36 -8.89 9.65
C ASP A 112 -3.49 -7.58 10.45
N ALA A 113 -2.85 -6.49 9.98
CA ALA A 113 -2.90 -5.18 10.61
C ALA A 113 -4.03 -4.28 10.06
N VAL A 114 -5.10 -4.91 9.59
CA VAL A 114 -6.27 -4.24 9.03
C VAL A 114 -7.04 -3.54 10.14
N ARG A 115 -7.53 -2.35 9.82
CA ARG A 115 -8.26 -1.45 10.71
C ARG A 115 -9.58 -1.10 10.08
N GLU A 116 -10.62 -1.04 10.90
CA GLU A 116 -11.90 -0.50 10.46
C GLU A 116 -11.78 1.03 10.31
N ILE A 117 -12.38 1.56 9.25
CA ILE A 117 -12.38 3.00 8.95
C ILE A 117 -13.83 3.45 8.82
N ASP A 118 -14.32 4.17 9.83
CA ASP A 118 -15.75 4.46 10.02
C ASP A 118 -16.11 5.96 9.96
N PHE A 119 -15.15 6.82 9.65
CA PHE A 119 -15.38 8.27 9.65
C PHE A 119 -16.33 8.77 8.55
N LEU A 120 -16.48 8.00 7.45
CA LEU A 120 -17.44 8.28 6.38
C LEU A 120 -18.63 7.31 6.45
N LYS A 121 -19.67 7.73 7.17
CA LYS A 121 -20.92 6.97 7.26
C LYS A 121 -21.49 6.72 5.86
N GLY A 122 -21.91 5.49 5.61
CA GLY A 122 -22.42 5.04 4.30
C GLY A 122 -21.40 4.30 3.45
N PHE A 123 -20.12 4.33 3.82
CA PHE A 123 -19.09 3.51 3.21
C PHE A 123 -18.64 2.39 4.16
N SER A 124 -18.29 1.23 3.61
CA SER A 124 -17.72 0.11 4.36
C SER A 124 -16.24 0.01 4.05
N PHE A 125 -15.43 0.79 4.77
CA PHE A 125 -13.99 0.85 4.53
C PHE A 125 -13.17 0.05 5.53
N GLU A 126 -12.04 -0.42 5.05
CA GLU A 126 -10.94 -0.94 5.84
C GLU A 126 -9.64 -0.26 5.40
N GLY A 127 -8.67 -0.18 6.30
CA GLY A 127 -7.37 0.40 6.01
C GLY A 127 -6.24 -0.42 6.60
N TYR A 128 -5.08 -0.37 5.97
CA TYR A 128 -3.86 -0.99 6.47
C TYR A 128 -2.68 -0.01 6.38
N PRO A 129 -1.67 -0.12 7.26
CA PRO A 129 -0.48 0.72 7.20
C PRO A 129 0.24 0.62 5.84
N ASN A 130 0.82 1.72 5.37
CA ASN A 130 1.50 1.78 4.07
C ASN A 130 2.97 2.14 4.26
N ARG A 131 3.88 1.23 3.89
CA ARG A 131 5.34 1.41 3.93
C ARG A 131 5.83 1.91 5.30
N ASP A 132 6.93 2.66 5.32
CA ASP A 132 7.44 3.30 6.53
C ASP A 132 6.84 4.70 6.68
N SER A 133 6.02 4.89 7.71
CA SER A 133 5.46 6.19 8.09
C SER A 133 6.44 7.03 8.90
N LEU A 134 7.45 6.44 9.55
CA LEU A 134 8.37 7.15 10.44
C LEU A 134 9.30 8.10 9.69
N ILE A 135 9.56 7.84 8.41
CA ILE A 135 10.32 8.77 7.54
C ILE A 135 9.67 10.17 7.51
N TYR A 136 8.35 10.24 7.71
CA TYR A 136 7.61 11.49 7.69
C TYR A 136 7.70 12.29 9.00
N GLN A 137 8.33 11.76 10.05
CA GLN A 137 8.66 12.56 11.23
C GLN A 137 9.58 13.71 10.83
N ASP A 138 10.67 13.39 10.14
CA ASP A 138 11.65 14.38 9.70
C ASP A 138 11.11 15.22 8.54
N VAL A 139 10.47 14.59 7.55
CA VAL A 139 9.96 15.29 6.34
C VAL A 139 8.95 16.37 6.70
N TYR A 140 8.10 16.12 7.70
CA TYR A 140 7.08 17.07 8.15
C TYR A 140 7.44 17.85 9.42
N GLY A 141 8.62 17.63 10.00
CA GLY A 141 9.01 18.26 11.27
C GLY A 141 8.16 17.84 12.48
N LEU A 142 7.63 16.61 12.47
CA LEU A 142 6.69 16.06 13.46
C LEU A 142 7.40 15.34 14.62
N ASN A 143 8.46 15.93 15.19
CA ASN A 143 9.33 15.28 16.18
C ASN A 143 8.65 14.91 17.51
N SER A 144 7.46 15.44 17.77
CA SER A 144 6.75 15.30 19.04
C SER A 144 5.43 14.56 18.95
N VAL A 145 5.08 14.05 17.77
CA VAL A 145 3.83 13.30 17.60
C VAL A 145 3.92 11.98 18.35
N ARG A 146 2.79 11.56 18.94
CA ARG A 146 2.67 10.24 19.54
C ARG A 146 2.10 9.22 18.57
N THR A 147 1.48 9.68 17.48
CA THR A 147 0.92 8.83 16.44
C THR A 147 1.26 9.40 15.08
N LEU A 148 1.83 8.57 14.22
CA LEU A 148 2.17 8.89 12.83
C LEU A 148 1.94 7.64 11.99
N LEU A 149 0.85 7.66 11.22
CA LEU A 149 0.43 6.54 10.39
C LEU A 149 -0.04 7.05 9.02
N ARG A 150 0.60 6.58 7.95
CA ARG A 150 0.09 6.66 6.59
C ARG A 150 -0.42 5.27 6.20
N GLY A 151 -1.55 5.22 5.52
CA GLY A 151 -2.25 3.96 5.24
C GLY A 151 -2.96 3.96 3.90
N THR A 152 -3.26 2.75 3.44
CA THR A 152 -4.06 2.53 2.23
C THR A 152 -5.49 2.20 2.61
N LEU A 153 -6.45 2.80 1.92
CA LEU A 153 -7.89 2.59 2.08
C LEU A 153 -8.43 1.61 1.04
N ARG A 154 -9.30 0.69 1.46
CA ARG A 154 -10.02 -0.28 0.62
C ARG A 154 -11.45 -0.47 1.10
N TYR A 155 -12.28 -1.09 0.28
CA TYR A 155 -13.56 -1.63 0.76
C TYR A 155 -13.34 -2.87 1.61
N LYS A 156 -14.17 -3.03 2.64
CA LYS A 156 -14.11 -4.14 3.60
C LYS A 156 -14.19 -5.49 2.89
N GLY A 157 -13.21 -6.36 3.13
CA GLY A 157 -13.11 -7.69 2.52
C GLY A 157 -11.96 -7.85 1.51
N PHE A 158 -11.43 -6.75 0.96
CA PHE A 158 -10.27 -6.79 0.06
C PHE A 158 -9.06 -7.46 0.73
N CYS A 159 -8.70 -7.04 1.94
CA CYS A 159 -7.53 -7.52 2.66
C CYS A 159 -7.66 -8.99 3.05
N ASN A 160 -8.88 -9.42 3.42
CA ASN A 160 -9.14 -10.83 3.71
C ASN A 160 -8.97 -11.71 2.45
N LEU A 161 -9.40 -11.24 1.29
CA LEU A 161 -9.19 -11.94 0.02
C LEU A 161 -7.70 -12.00 -0.37
N MET A 162 -6.97 -10.90 -0.21
CA MET A 162 -5.51 -10.86 -0.44
C MET A 162 -4.76 -11.81 0.50
N LYS A 163 -5.17 -11.88 1.77
CA LYS A 163 -4.64 -12.85 2.72
C LYS A 163 -4.90 -14.29 2.26
N GLY A 164 -6.09 -14.58 1.74
CA GLY A 164 -6.41 -15.87 1.13
C GLY A 164 -5.47 -16.22 -0.03
N PHE A 165 -5.25 -15.28 -0.96
CA PHE A 165 -4.29 -15.48 -2.06
C PHE A 165 -2.86 -15.71 -1.58
N HIS A 166 -2.44 -14.99 -0.54
CA HIS A 166 -1.13 -15.20 0.07
C HIS A 166 -1.01 -16.60 0.69
N MET A 167 -2.01 -17.05 1.46
CA MET A 167 -2.05 -18.38 2.07
C MET A 167 -2.04 -19.50 1.02
N MET A 168 -2.66 -19.27 -0.13
CA MET A 168 -2.63 -20.18 -1.28
C MET A 168 -1.32 -20.11 -2.07
N GLN A 169 -0.34 -19.28 -1.68
CA GLN A 169 0.92 -19.05 -2.40
C GLN A 169 0.77 -18.45 -3.80
N LEU A 170 -0.40 -17.89 -4.14
CA LEU A 170 -0.66 -17.27 -5.44
C LEU A 170 0.11 -15.97 -5.66
N LEU A 171 0.61 -15.37 -4.58
CA LEU A 171 1.34 -14.10 -4.61
C LEU A 171 2.86 -14.31 -4.61
N ASN A 172 3.34 -15.54 -4.75
CA ASN A 172 4.77 -15.84 -4.80
C ASN A 172 5.40 -15.27 -6.08
N THR A 173 6.52 -14.57 -5.95
CA THR A 173 7.24 -13.94 -7.06
C THR A 173 8.30 -14.84 -7.67
N ASN A 174 8.63 -15.97 -7.04
CA ASN A 174 9.55 -16.95 -7.60
C ASN A 174 8.91 -17.68 -8.79
N PRO A 175 9.67 -17.95 -9.87
CA PRO A 175 9.17 -18.74 -10.99
C PRO A 175 8.64 -20.10 -10.51
N HIS A 176 7.41 -20.43 -10.92
CA HIS A 176 6.84 -21.74 -10.65
C HIS A 176 7.12 -22.70 -11.82
N PRO A 177 7.60 -23.94 -11.59
CA PRO A 177 7.94 -24.87 -12.67
C PRO A 177 6.78 -25.14 -13.65
N LEU A 178 5.54 -25.21 -13.14
CA LEU A 178 4.35 -25.40 -13.98
C LEU A 178 3.98 -24.18 -14.85
N LEU A 179 4.49 -22.99 -14.55
CA LEU A 179 4.22 -21.76 -15.30
C LEU A 179 5.40 -21.37 -16.21
N HIS A 180 6.28 -22.31 -16.51
CA HIS A 180 7.42 -22.04 -17.38
C HIS A 180 6.95 -21.72 -18.82
N PRO A 181 7.48 -20.68 -19.48
CA PRO A 181 7.01 -20.26 -20.82
C PRO A 181 7.13 -21.32 -21.91
N ASN A 182 8.04 -22.29 -21.74
CA ASN A 182 8.21 -23.42 -22.65
C ASN A 182 7.56 -24.72 -22.13
N GLY A 183 6.73 -24.63 -21.09
CA GLY A 183 6.00 -25.77 -20.53
C GLY A 183 4.73 -26.11 -21.32
N PRO A 184 4.06 -27.24 -21.03
CA PRO A 184 2.75 -27.52 -21.58
C PRO A 184 1.70 -26.53 -21.06
N ASP A 185 0.66 -26.30 -21.84
CA ASP A 185 -0.50 -25.53 -21.37
C ASP A 185 -1.18 -26.27 -20.21
N ILE A 186 -1.49 -25.54 -19.15
CA ILE A 186 -2.22 -26.04 -17.98
C ILE A 186 -3.47 -25.19 -17.73
N THR A 187 -4.49 -25.83 -17.18
CA THR A 187 -5.70 -25.13 -16.72
C THR A 187 -5.49 -24.51 -15.33
N TRP A 188 -6.29 -23.49 -15.00
CA TRP A 188 -6.32 -22.95 -13.63
C TRP A 188 -6.64 -24.03 -12.59
N ARG A 189 -7.53 -24.98 -12.91
CA ARG A 189 -7.86 -26.11 -12.05
C ARG A 189 -6.62 -26.94 -11.70
N GLN A 190 -5.85 -27.33 -12.72
CA GLN A 190 -4.61 -28.09 -12.55
C GLN A 190 -3.58 -27.32 -11.73
N PHE A 191 -3.41 -26.03 -12.03
CA PHE A 191 -2.46 -25.18 -11.32
C PHE A 191 -2.82 -25.05 -9.84
N ILE A 192 -4.08 -24.75 -9.51
CA ILE A 192 -4.55 -24.61 -8.14
C ILE A 192 -4.50 -25.94 -7.38
N ALA A 193 -4.91 -27.05 -8.00
CA ALA A 193 -4.83 -28.38 -7.40
C ALA A 193 -3.37 -28.72 -7.04
N ASN A 194 -2.42 -28.46 -7.95
CA ASN A 194 -1.01 -28.66 -7.68
C ASN A 194 -0.49 -27.77 -6.53
N LEU A 195 -0.83 -26.47 -6.58
CA LEU A 195 -0.38 -25.48 -5.60
C LEU A 195 -0.86 -25.82 -4.17
N LEU A 196 -2.05 -26.41 -4.05
CA LEU A 196 -2.66 -26.82 -2.78
C LEU A 196 -2.35 -28.27 -2.39
N ALA A 197 -1.57 -29.00 -3.20
CA ALA A 197 -1.32 -30.43 -3.05
C ALA A 197 -2.61 -31.27 -2.94
N GLN A 198 -3.59 -30.98 -3.81
CA GLN A 198 -4.89 -31.62 -3.88
C GLN A 198 -5.10 -32.33 -5.23
N PRO A 199 -6.01 -33.30 -5.31
CA PRO A 199 -6.38 -33.92 -6.58
C PRO A 199 -7.20 -32.96 -7.47
N GLU A 200 -7.14 -33.14 -8.79
CA GLU A 200 -7.79 -32.23 -9.77
C GLU A 200 -9.32 -32.27 -9.75
N ASP A 201 -9.90 -33.32 -9.17
CA ASP A 201 -11.34 -33.52 -9.01
C ASP A 201 -11.91 -32.81 -7.77
N ILE A 202 -11.06 -32.13 -6.97
CA ILE A 202 -11.50 -31.44 -5.75
C ILE A 202 -12.47 -30.28 -6.01
N LEU A 203 -12.42 -29.67 -7.20
CA LEU A 203 -13.32 -28.58 -7.59
C LEU A 203 -14.43 -29.11 -8.50
N PRO A 204 -15.71 -28.85 -8.22
CA PRO A 204 -16.79 -29.30 -9.09
C PRO A 204 -16.64 -28.71 -10.51
N THR A 205 -17.02 -29.48 -11.52
CA THR A 205 -17.10 -29.01 -12.92
C THR A 205 -18.36 -28.17 -13.09
N THR A 206 -18.33 -26.93 -12.63
CA THR A 206 -19.36 -25.92 -12.91
C THR A 206 -18.83 -24.90 -13.88
#